data_AF-A0A2M8D902-F1
#
_entry.id   AF-A0A2M8D902-F1
#
_cell.length_a   1.000
_cell.length_b   1.000
_cell.length_c   1.000
_cell.angle_alpha   90.00
_cell.angle_beta   90.00
_cell.angle_gamma   90.00
#
_symmetry.space_group_name_H-M   'P 1'
#
loop_
_entity.id
_entity.type
_entity.pdbx_description
1 polymer ?
#
loop_
_entity_poly.entity_id
_entity_poly.type
_entity_poly.pdbx_seq_one_letter_code
_entity_poly.pdbx_strand_id
1 'polypeptide(L)'
;MNKKFSVKMAITGTLAMAMSPFIALAQDATVTSFVEIIDFIHAFINTVMPIIISLAVLYFVWNVFLFVGAGDDEEKRKAARGKMIFGIIAIFVMVSVWGLVNILVNTFGLSNVTVSAPDIPAVVPFTP
;
A
#
# COMPACT_ATOMS: atom_id res chain seq x y z
N MET A 1 14.63 31.75 -28.80
CA MET A 1 13.99 31.47 -27.51
C MET A 1 13.40 30.06 -27.55
N ASN A 2 13.98 29.11 -26.80
CA ASN A 2 13.82 27.68 -27.05
C ASN A 2 12.48 27.14 -26.50
N LYS A 3 11.49 26.94 -27.38
CA LYS A 3 10.15 26.37 -27.05
C LYS A 3 10.20 25.03 -26.28
N LYS A 4 11.30 24.28 -26.38
CA LYS A 4 11.53 23.02 -25.64
C LYS A 4 11.71 23.21 -24.13
N PHE A 5 12.10 24.41 -23.68
CA PHE A 5 12.30 24.71 -22.25
C PHE A 5 10.98 24.96 -21.52
N SER A 6 10.06 25.73 -22.13
CA SER A 6 8.73 25.99 -21.57
C SER A 6 7.86 24.72 -21.47
N VAL A 7 8.00 23.78 -22.41
CA VAL A 7 7.23 22.51 -22.39
C VAL A 7 7.71 21.58 -21.27
N LYS A 8 9.03 21.48 -21.04
CA LYS A 8 9.57 20.65 -19.94
C LYS A 8 9.13 21.17 -18.56
N MET A 9 9.09 22.50 -18.39
CA MET A 9 8.64 23.14 -17.15
C MET A 9 7.14 22.92 -16.89
N ALA A 10 6.30 22.93 -17.95
CA ALA A 10 4.88 22.59 -17.83
C ALA A 10 4.66 21.12 -17.44
N ILE A 11 5.43 20.18 -18.03
CA ILE A 11 5.34 18.75 -17.69
C ILE A 11 5.78 18.49 -16.24
N THR A 12 6.86 19.13 -15.78
CA THR A 12 7.29 19.03 -14.37
C THR A 12 6.25 19.63 -13.42
N GLY A 13 5.59 20.73 -13.81
CA GLY A 13 4.51 21.34 -13.03
C GLY A 13 3.27 20.45 -12.92
N THR A 14 2.83 19.83 -14.01
CA THR A 14 1.68 18.90 -14.00
C THR A 14 2.00 17.63 -13.20
N LEU A 15 3.24 17.12 -13.26
CA LEU A 15 3.65 16.00 -12.43
C LEU A 15 3.63 16.35 -10.94
N ALA A 16 4.11 17.54 -10.56
CA ALA A 16 4.05 18.01 -9.17
C ALA A 16 2.60 18.18 -8.67
N MET A 17 1.69 18.64 -9.53
CA MET A 17 0.26 18.76 -9.20
C MET A 17 -0.46 17.40 -9.16
N ALA A 18 -0.02 16.42 -9.94
CA ALA A 18 -0.52 15.04 -9.84
C ALA A 18 0.05 14.31 -8.62
N MET A 19 1.22 14.74 -8.12
CA MET A 19 1.88 14.20 -6.93
C MET A 19 1.47 14.91 -5.62
N SER A 20 0.86 16.09 -5.69
CA SER A 20 0.36 16.84 -4.53
C SER A 20 -0.61 16.07 -3.63
N PRO A 21 -1.54 15.22 -4.12
CA PRO A 21 -2.36 14.42 -3.21
C PRO A 21 -1.52 13.39 -2.46
N PHE A 22 -0.47 12.84 -3.07
CA PHE A 22 0.40 11.85 -2.41
C PHE A 22 1.28 12.48 -1.32
N ILE A 23 1.65 13.76 -1.47
CA ILE A 23 2.42 14.51 -0.46
C ILE A 23 1.50 15.04 0.64
N ALA A 24 0.30 15.49 0.30
CA ALA A 24 -0.71 15.92 1.28
C ALA A 24 -1.15 14.77 2.21
N LEU A 25 -1.21 13.54 1.67
CA LEU A 25 -1.44 12.33 2.46
C LEU A 25 -0.27 11.96 3.40
N ALA A 26 0.88 12.63 3.30
CA ALA A 26 2.07 12.39 4.13
C ALA A 26 2.33 13.49 5.20
N GLN A 27 1.51 14.55 5.25
CA GLN A 27 1.72 15.71 6.12
C GLN A 27 0.96 15.63 7.48
N ASP A 28 0.42 14.48 7.84
CA ASP A 28 -0.28 14.29 9.13
C ASP A 28 0.68 13.81 10.23
N ALA A 29 1.76 14.56 10.49
CA ALA A 29 2.74 14.19 11.51
C ALA A 29 3.40 15.40 12.16
N THR A 30 2.63 16.20 12.91
CA THR A 30 3.21 16.99 14.00
C THR A 30 3.55 16.05 15.15
N VAL A 31 4.85 15.88 15.45
CA VAL A 31 5.34 14.97 16.49
C VAL A 31 5.87 15.78 17.68
N THR A 32 5.19 15.62 18.80
CA THR A 32 5.35 16.24 20.12
C THR A 32 5.29 15.20 21.25
N SER A 33 4.76 14.00 21.02
CA SER A 33 4.56 12.93 22.04
C SER A 33 4.96 11.53 21.57
N PHE A 34 5.19 10.60 22.51
CA PHE A 34 5.50 9.18 22.21
C PHE A 34 4.40 8.45 21.43
N VAL A 35 3.14 8.86 21.63
CA VAL A 35 1.98 8.34 20.88
C VAL A 35 2.10 8.70 19.39
N GLU A 36 2.55 9.91 19.07
CA GLU A 36 2.70 10.36 17.68
C GLU A 36 3.90 9.70 16.98
N ILE A 37 4.89 9.18 17.70
CA ILE A 37 5.96 8.34 17.11
C ILE A 37 5.37 7.00 16.65
N ILE A 38 4.49 6.41 17.46
CA ILE A 38 3.79 5.18 17.09
C ILE A 38 2.87 5.45 15.90
N ASP A 39 2.13 6.56 15.92
CA ASP A 39 1.24 6.94 14.81
C ASP A 39 2.02 7.25 13.53
N PHE A 40 3.19 7.90 13.63
CA PHE A 40 4.09 8.13 12.49
C PHE A 40 4.59 6.81 11.89
N ILE A 41 5.00 5.85 12.72
CA ILE A 41 5.42 4.51 12.26
C ILE A 41 4.24 3.78 11.62
N HIS A 42 3.04 3.87 12.20
CA HIS A 42 1.83 3.30 11.64
C HIS A 42 1.47 3.92 10.28
N ALA A 43 1.50 5.25 10.16
CA ALA A 43 1.25 5.97 8.92
C ALA A 43 2.30 5.63 7.84
N PHE A 44 3.57 5.52 8.24
CA PHE A 44 4.65 5.12 7.36
C PHE A 44 4.47 3.69 6.84
N ILE A 45 4.18 2.74 7.73
CA ILE A 45 3.90 1.35 7.35
C ILE A 45 2.66 1.31 6.44
N ASN A 46 1.56 1.99 6.80
CA ASN A 46 0.34 1.98 6.00
C ASN A 46 0.53 2.57 4.60
N THR A 47 1.45 3.53 4.43
CA THR A 47 1.82 4.10 3.13
C THR A 47 2.73 3.18 2.32
N VAL A 48 3.66 2.50 2.99
CA VAL A 48 4.63 1.59 2.34
C VAL A 48 3.99 0.24 1.96
N MET A 49 3.02 -0.24 2.75
CA MET A 49 2.31 -1.50 2.50
C MET A 49 1.74 -1.62 1.08
N PRO A 50 0.94 -0.68 0.55
CA PRO A 50 0.41 -0.78 -0.82
C PRO A 50 1.50 -0.78 -1.90
N ILE A 51 2.66 -0.15 -1.64
CA ILE A 51 3.80 -0.16 -2.56
C ILE A 51 4.44 -1.55 -2.61
N ILE A 52 4.70 -2.16 -1.44
CA ILE A 52 5.26 -3.51 -1.35
C ILE A 52 4.31 -4.53 -1.98
N ILE A 53 3.00 -4.43 -1.70
CA ILE A 53 1.97 -5.30 -2.27
C ILE A 53 1.96 -5.17 -3.79
N SER A 54 2.01 -3.94 -4.32
CA SER A 54 2.03 -3.70 -5.76
C SER A 54 3.26 -4.31 -6.44
N LEU A 55 4.44 -4.16 -5.85
CA LEU A 55 5.67 -4.83 -6.33
C LEU A 55 5.55 -6.36 -6.24
N ALA A 56 5.04 -6.89 -5.14
CA ALA A 56 4.88 -8.33 -4.93
C ALA A 56 3.94 -8.95 -5.98
N VAL A 57 2.82 -8.28 -6.30
CA VAL A 57 1.89 -8.73 -7.34
C VAL A 57 2.55 -8.71 -8.73
N LEU A 58 3.32 -7.67 -9.06
CA LEU A 58 4.06 -7.60 -10.33
C LEU A 58 5.07 -8.75 -10.45
N TYR A 59 5.84 -9.00 -9.40
CA TYR A 59 6.80 -10.12 -9.35
C TYR A 59 6.10 -11.47 -9.44
N PHE A 60 4.95 -11.62 -8.78
CA PHE A 60 4.15 -12.84 -8.85
C PHE A 60 3.69 -13.13 -10.28
N VAL A 61 3.11 -12.13 -10.95
CA VAL A 61 2.64 -12.24 -12.33
C VAL A 61 3.79 -12.57 -13.30
N TRP A 62 4.94 -11.90 -13.17
CA TRP A 62 6.13 -12.18 -13.98
C TRP A 62 6.64 -13.62 -13.82
N ASN A 63 6.67 -14.13 -12.59
CA ASN A 63 7.10 -15.50 -12.29
C ASN A 63 6.15 -16.55 -12.88
N VAL A 64 4.84 -16.30 -12.89
CA VAL A 64 3.84 -17.19 -13.52
C VAL A 64 4.01 -17.21 -15.03
N PHE A 65 4.20 -16.06 -15.68
CA PHE A 65 4.43 -16.01 -17.13
C PHE A 65 5.70 -16.75 -17.56
N LEU A 66 6.77 -16.61 -16.77
CA LEU A 66 8.04 -17.32 -16.99
C LEU A 66 7.90 -18.84 -16.85
N PHE A 67 6.94 -19.31 -16.04
CA PHE A 67 6.60 -20.72 -15.90
C PHE A 67 5.78 -21.24 -17.08
N VAL A 68 4.73 -20.51 -17.48
CA VAL A 68 3.86 -20.90 -18.60
C VAL A 68 4.63 -20.92 -19.93
N GLY A 69 5.55 -19.98 -20.15
CA GLY A 69 6.37 -19.93 -21.37
C GLY A 69 7.42 -21.04 -21.50
N ALA A 70 7.68 -21.83 -20.44
CA ALA A 70 8.68 -22.89 -20.45
C ALA A 70 8.22 -24.18 -21.18
N GLY A 71 6.90 -24.41 -21.29
CA GLY A 71 6.32 -25.42 -22.17
C GLY A 71 6.92 -26.84 -22.07
N ASP A 72 7.21 -27.42 -23.23
CA ASP A 72 7.56 -28.84 -23.44
C ASP A 72 9.08 -29.12 -23.57
N ASP A 73 9.91 -28.14 -23.22
CA ASP A 73 11.37 -28.25 -23.31
C ASP A 73 11.91 -28.84 -22.00
N GLU A 74 12.51 -30.04 -22.02
CA GLU A 74 12.85 -30.82 -20.80
C GLU A 74 13.77 -30.06 -19.82
N GLU A 75 14.74 -29.30 -20.34
CA GLU A 75 15.60 -28.45 -19.51
C GLU A 75 14.82 -27.29 -18.87
N LYS A 76 13.93 -26.66 -19.65
CA LYS A 76 13.09 -25.57 -19.15
C LYS A 76 12.05 -26.09 -18.18
N ARG A 77 11.55 -27.32 -18.30
CA ARG A 77 10.66 -27.96 -17.30
C ARG A 77 11.34 -28.13 -15.95
N LYS A 78 12.61 -28.58 -15.92
CA LYS A 78 13.37 -28.68 -14.66
C LYS A 78 13.53 -27.31 -14.00
N ALA A 79 13.92 -26.30 -14.77
CA ALA A 79 14.03 -24.92 -14.28
C ALA A 79 12.67 -24.33 -13.87
N ALA A 80 11.61 -24.61 -14.65
CA ALA A 80 10.26 -24.12 -14.41
C ALA A 80 9.64 -24.73 -13.16
N ARG A 81 9.85 -26.02 -12.86
CA ARG A 81 9.44 -26.62 -11.58
C ARG A 81 10.03 -25.88 -10.38
N GLY A 82 11.32 -25.51 -10.46
CA GLY A 82 11.97 -24.68 -9.43
C GLY A 82 11.28 -23.32 -9.28
N LYS A 83 11.01 -22.63 -10.39
CA LYS A 83 10.32 -21.33 -10.38
C LYS A 83 8.87 -21.41 -9.88
N MET A 84 8.16 -22.50 -10.15
CA MET A 84 6.81 -22.74 -9.64
C MET A 84 6.77 -22.82 -8.11
N ILE A 85 7.74 -23.53 -7.53
CA ILE A 85 7.90 -23.63 -6.08
C ILE A 85 8.18 -22.25 -5.47
N PHE A 86 9.06 -21.45 -6.10
CA PHE A 86 9.28 -20.07 -5.67
C PHE A 86 8.01 -19.20 -5.76
N GLY A 87 7.19 -19.39 -6.80
CA GLY A 87 5.88 -18.71 -6.93
C GLY A 87 4.89 -19.09 -5.83
N ILE A 88 4.79 -20.39 -5.51
CA ILE A 88 3.92 -20.89 -4.43
C ILE A 88 4.39 -20.37 -3.07
N ILE A 89 5.70 -20.39 -2.80
CA ILE A 89 6.29 -19.87 -1.56
C ILE A 89 5.98 -18.38 -1.42
N ALA A 90 6.07 -17.60 -2.51
CA ALA A 90 5.77 -16.17 -2.48
C ALA A 90 4.30 -15.89 -2.08
N ILE A 91 3.33 -16.61 -2.65
CA ILE A 91 1.91 -16.47 -2.25
C ILE A 91 1.72 -16.91 -0.80
N PHE A 92 2.33 -18.04 -0.41
CA PHE A 92 2.18 -18.60 0.92
C PHE A 92 2.63 -17.61 2.00
N VAL A 93 3.78 -16.96 1.83
CA VAL A 93 4.29 -15.94 2.76
C VAL A 93 3.35 -14.74 2.82
N MET A 94 2.88 -14.25 1.67
CA MET A 94 1.97 -13.09 1.60
C MET A 94 0.67 -13.34 2.38
N VAL A 95 0.05 -14.51 2.18
CA VAL A 95 -1.19 -14.91 2.86
C VAL A 95 -0.94 -15.24 4.32
N SER A 96 0.19 -15.87 4.66
CA SER A 96 0.54 -16.24 6.03
C SER A 96 0.67 -15.03 6.95
N VAL A 97 1.34 -13.96 6.49
CA VAL A 97 1.49 -12.72 7.28
C VAL A 97 0.13 -12.07 7.54
N TRP A 98 -0.70 -11.91 6.50
CA TRP A 98 -2.04 -11.30 6.66
C TRP A 98 -3.02 -12.17 7.45
N GLY A 99 -3.00 -13.48 7.22
CA GLY A 99 -3.82 -14.44 7.96
C GLY A 99 -3.48 -14.44 9.45
N LEU A 100 -2.19 -14.43 9.78
CA LEU A 100 -1.72 -14.36 11.16
C LEU A 100 -2.10 -13.03 11.80
N VAL A 101 -1.85 -11.89 11.14
CA VAL A 101 -2.23 -10.56 11.64
C VAL A 101 -3.74 -10.51 11.92
N ASN A 102 -4.56 -10.99 10.99
CA ASN A 102 -6.02 -11.00 11.14
C ASN A 102 -6.47 -11.87 12.32
N ILE A 103 -5.86 -13.04 12.52
CA ILE A 103 -6.15 -13.91 13.68
C ILE A 103 -5.75 -13.21 14.98
N LEU A 104 -4.59 -12.56 15.04
CA LEU A 104 -4.15 -11.82 16.23
C LEU A 104 -5.10 -10.67 16.54
N VAL A 105 -5.46 -9.84 15.56
CA VAL A 105 -6.40 -8.71 15.73
C VAL A 105 -7.75 -9.21 16.24
N ASN A 106 -8.27 -10.29 15.66
CA ASN A 106 -9.57 -10.85 16.04
C ASN A 106 -9.53 -11.54 17.41
N THR A 107 -8.41 -12.16 17.79
CA THR A 107 -8.23 -12.85 19.08
C THR A 107 -8.05 -11.87 20.22
N PHE A 108 -7.32 -10.78 20.01
CA PHE A 108 -7.12 -9.74 21.02
C PHE A 108 -8.24 -8.67 21.03
N GLY A 109 -9.27 -8.82 20.18
CA GLY A 109 -10.40 -7.91 20.14
C GLY A 109 -10.05 -6.48 19.71
N LEU A 110 -8.97 -6.31 18.94
CA LEU A 110 -8.47 -5.01 18.47
C LEU A 110 -9.27 -4.47 17.26
N SER A 111 -10.55 -4.86 17.15
CA SER A 111 -11.45 -4.28 16.16
C SER A 111 -11.51 -2.78 16.41
N ASN A 112 -11.07 -1.99 15.43
CA ASN A 112 -11.12 -0.54 15.47
C ASN A 112 -12.57 -0.09 15.75
N VAL A 113 -12.91 0.09 17.03
CA VAL A 113 -14.12 0.77 17.43
C VAL A 113 -13.89 2.22 17.05
N THR A 114 -14.28 2.58 15.84
CA THR A 114 -14.55 3.97 15.49
C THR A 114 -15.70 4.40 16.39
N VAL A 115 -15.36 4.89 17.58
CA VAL A 115 -16.32 5.59 18.44
C VAL A 115 -16.68 6.84 17.64
N SER A 116 -17.80 6.78 16.92
CA SER A 116 -18.40 7.99 16.38
C SER A 116 -18.58 8.91 17.57
N ALA A 117 -17.85 10.03 17.60
CA ALA A 117 -18.04 11.02 18.64
C ALA A 117 -19.54 11.35 18.68
N PRO A 118 -20.18 11.41 19.87
CA PRO A 118 -21.59 11.75 19.96
C PRO A 118 -21.81 13.09 19.27
N ASP A 119 -22.80 13.15 18.36
CA ASP A 119 -23.22 14.42 17.78
C ASP A 119 -23.64 15.35 18.91
N ILE A 120 -22.90 16.45 19.08
CA ILE A 120 -23.27 17.51 20.00
C ILE A 120 -24.62 18.05 19.54
N PRO A 121 -25.65 18.11 20.41
CA PRO A 121 -26.94 18.68 20.04
C PRO A 121 -26.74 20.09 19.50
N ALA A 122 -27.17 20.33 18.26
CA ALA A 122 -27.19 21.68 17.71
C ALA A 122 -28.11 22.53 18.61
N VAL A 123 -27.59 23.65 19.09
CA VAL A 123 -28.39 24.65 19.81
C VAL A 123 -29.46 25.13 18.83
N VAL A 124 -30.71 24.68 19.02
CA VAL A 124 -31.85 25.21 18.26
C VAL A 124 -31.95 26.71 18.56
N PRO A 125 -31.84 27.59 17.55
CA PRO A 125 -31.98 29.03 17.79
C PRO A 125 -33.42 29.30 18.25
N PHE A 126 -33.56 29.93 19.41
CA PHE A 126 -34.84 30.42 19.90
C PHE A 126 -35.38 31.47 18.92
N THR A 127 -36.41 31.09 18.16
CA THR A 127 -37.23 32.03 17.40
C THR A 127 -38.34 32.54 18.32
N PRO A 128 -38.40 33.86 18.62
CA PRO A 128 -39.38 34.44 19.54
C PRO A 128 -40.82 34.38 19.00
#